data_AF-A0A7S1TU36-F1
#
_entry.id   AF-A0A7S1TU36-F1
#
_cell.length_a   1.000
_cell.length_b   1.000
_cell.length_c   1.000
_cell.angle_alpha   90.00
_cell.angle_beta   90.00
_cell.angle_gamma   90.00
#
_symmetry.space_group_name_H-M   'P 1'
#
loop_
_entity.id
_entity.type
_entity.pdbx_description
1 polymer ?
#
loop_
_entity_poly.entity_id
_entity_poly.type
_entity_poly.pdbx_seq_one_letter_code
_entity_poly.pdbx_strand_id
1 'polypeptide(L)'
;IFPSGPKSFAERIPHHTSASMEANPAAQDPSSDVALPYTGDGSGDTFQIGLSWDFYDGMPIVDLDCSVVFFSEVGQVLDAVFYNKLETFNGAAKHSGDHKDGSAEGLDESIDLKLKALENEVKVAVLVVNAYKGGTLKDVESAFVRLSRVDPNGAAEIISEVPIYCWHGNNTAIIVGAVYRSEGAPPSWSYRATGTAAMGATFQDCMHRLRACADGFLEDGMKYERVLGNDQTFDMSKGDVGYLEGAPNLAVVGLGWTTRKALDLDASAIILGPEAEPGLRQTLDIVNFSQTQSRPDVSKRPGTDLVVHSGDNVTGEGDGDDEVIMVRLNVAAPEVSEIVFTVNVFSGGTFADCRDSYIRLRLGKNDLARFKIDADTTSEGFIFARLFREGNRWGFEAMGTQCDGLTARDPKTIAAAGGTEDPGQYNPPSPQVQPGDGGCCVVS
;
A
#
# COMPACT_ATOMS: atom_id res chain seq x y z
N ILE A 1 60.19 -1.32 18.97
CA ILE A 1 59.01 -2.06 19.48
C ILE A 1 57.92 -1.04 19.77
N PHE A 2 57.01 -0.85 18.83
CA PHE A 2 55.63 -0.36 18.99
C PHE A 2 54.84 -1.10 17.89
N PRO A 3 53.67 -1.70 18.18
CA PRO A 3 53.05 -2.67 17.28
C PRO A 3 52.33 -1.97 16.12
N SER A 4 52.51 -2.57 14.94
CA SER A 4 51.87 -2.24 13.66
C SER A 4 50.34 -2.32 13.75
N GLY A 5 49.67 -1.29 13.21
CA GLY A 5 48.21 -1.22 13.08
C GLY A 5 47.60 -2.27 12.14
N PRO A 6 46.26 -2.34 12.09
CA PRO A 6 45.53 -3.34 11.31
C PRO A 6 45.79 -3.15 9.81
N LYS A 7 46.07 -4.27 9.13
CA LYS A 7 46.44 -4.35 7.72
C LYS A 7 45.25 -3.99 6.83
N SER A 8 45.51 -3.20 5.78
CA SER A 8 44.55 -2.82 4.74
C SER A 8 44.04 -4.02 3.93
N PHE A 9 42.78 -3.96 3.54
CA PHE A 9 41.96 -4.99 2.87
C PHE A 9 42.45 -5.50 1.51
N ALA A 10 43.51 -4.94 0.94
CA ALA A 10 44.07 -5.35 -0.36
C ALA A 10 44.65 -6.79 -0.40
N GLU A 11 44.72 -7.50 0.73
CA GLU A 11 45.25 -8.87 0.83
C GLU A 11 44.16 -9.97 0.94
N ARG A 12 42.85 -9.67 0.84
CA ARG A 12 41.77 -10.66 1.08
C ARG A 12 40.93 -11.09 -0.13
N ILE A 13 41.23 -10.66 -1.36
CA ILE A 13 40.51 -11.11 -2.56
C ILE A 13 41.52 -11.67 -3.58
N PRO A 14 41.34 -12.90 -4.12
CA PRO A 14 42.11 -13.32 -5.27
C PRO A 14 41.80 -12.41 -6.45
N HIS A 15 42.85 -11.76 -6.97
CA HIS A 15 42.82 -10.87 -8.12
C HIS A 15 41.96 -11.41 -9.27
N HIS A 16 40.78 -10.83 -9.50
CA HIS A 16 40.22 -10.73 -10.84
C HIS A 16 40.58 -9.36 -11.41
N THR A 17 41.70 -9.36 -12.11
CA THR A 17 42.22 -8.29 -12.93
C THR A 17 41.15 -7.79 -13.89
N SER A 18 41.12 -6.47 -14.09
CA SER A 18 40.43 -5.78 -15.19
C SER A 18 40.53 -6.56 -16.50
N ALA A 19 39.45 -7.26 -16.84
CA ALA A 19 39.23 -7.86 -18.13
C ALA A 19 37.92 -7.27 -18.67
N SER A 20 37.99 -6.91 -19.94
CA SER A 20 36.90 -6.65 -20.88
C SER A 20 35.52 -7.18 -20.45
N MET A 21 34.48 -6.39 -20.77
CA MET A 21 33.11 -6.84 -20.97
C MET A 21 33.06 -8.18 -21.73
N GLU A 22 33.14 -9.28 -21.00
CA GLU A 22 32.64 -10.58 -21.44
C GLU A 22 31.33 -10.76 -20.70
N ALA A 23 30.25 -10.69 -21.48
CA ALA A 23 28.92 -11.01 -21.02
C ALA A 23 28.95 -12.36 -20.29
N ASN A 24 28.57 -12.37 -19.02
CA ASN A 24 28.20 -13.59 -18.33
C ASN A 24 27.04 -14.22 -19.13
N PRO A 25 27.19 -15.43 -19.71
CA PRO A 25 26.17 -16.02 -20.59
C PRO A 25 24.91 -16.52 -19.85
N ALA A 26 24.73 -16.14 -18.58
CA ALA A 26 23.57 -16.51 -17.76
C ALA A 26 22.76 -15.31 -17.24
N ALA A 27 22.91 -14.11 -17.85
CA ALA A 27 21.93 -13.05 -17.67
C ALA A 27 20.64 -13.45 -18.40
N GLN A 28 19.83 -14.29 -17.74
CA GLN A 28 18.49 -14.66 -18.20
C GLN A 28 17.67 -13.37 -18.36
N ASP A 29 16.91 -13.30 -19.45
CA ASP A 29 16.01 -12.19 -19.71
C ASP A 29 15.09 -12.01 -18.48
N PRO A 30 15.05 -10.81 -17.85
CA PRO A 30 14.25 -10.57 -16.65
C PRO A 30 12.75 -10.76 -16.89
N SER A 31 12.30 -10.97 -18.14
CA SER A 31 10.91 -11.29 -18.48
C SER A 31 10.59 -12.78 -18.64
N SER A 32 11.56 -13.68 -18.49
CA SER A 32 11.36 -15.12 -18.67
C SER A 32 10.88 -15.82 -17.39
N ASP A 33 9.85 -16.66 -17.54
CA ASP A 33 9.34 -17.50 -16.46
C ASP A 33 10.36 -18.59 -16.12
N VAL A 34 10.84 -18.59 -14.87
CA VAL A 34 11.67 -19.65 -14.33
C VAL A 34 10.76 -20.63 -13.61
N ALA A 35 10.56 -21.80 -14.21
CA ALA A 35 9.91 -22.90 -13.49
C ALA A 35 10.71 -23.19 -12.22
N LEU A 36 10.04 -23.32 -11.08
CA LEU A 36 10.67 -23.76 -9.84
C LEU A 36 10.54 -25.28 -9.81
N PRO A 37 11.55 -26.04 -10.30
CA PRO A 37 11.44 -27.48 -10.44
C PRO A 37 11.22 -28.08 -9.06
N TYR A 38 10.06 -28.70 -8.91
CA TYR A 38 9.77 -29.57 -7.79
C TYR A 38 10.33 -30.95 -8.13
N THR A 39 11.31 -31.45 -7.38
CA THR A 39 11.62 -32.87 -7.41
C THR A 39 10.49 -33.58 -6.66
N GLY A 40 9.67 -34.33 -7.39
CA GLY A 40 8.57 -35.14 -6.84
C GLY A 40 9.03 -36.29 -5.94
N ASP A 41 10.28 -36.27 -5.48
CA ASP A 41 10.94 -37.29 -4.67
C ASP A 41 10.73 -37.10 -3.16
N GLY A 42 10.09 -36.01 -2.73
CA GLY A 42 9.81 -35.76 -1.32
C GLY A 42 10.97 -35.13 -0.56
N SER A 43 11.90 -34.48 -1.26
CA SER A 43 13.08 -33.87 -0.67
C SER A 43 12.79 -32.75 0.33
N GLY A 44 11.62 -32.11 0.41
CA GLY A 44 11.39 -31.08 1.45
C GLY A 44 12.15 -29.77 1.19
N ASP A 45 12.47 -29.49 -0.08
CA ASP A 45 13.12 -28.27 -0.54
C ASP A 45 12.40 -27.02 -0.01
N THR A 46 13.19 -26.07 0.48
CA THR A 46 12.73 -24.74 0.90
C THR A 46 13.29 -23.72 -0.06
N PHE A 47 12.45 -22.80 -0.53
CA PHE A 47 12.89 -21.70 -1.38
C PHE A 47 13.24 -20.52 -0.50
N GLN A 48 14.49 -20.10 -0.51
CA GLN A 48 14.96 -18.98 0.28
C GLN A 48 15.09 -17.74 -0.61
N ILE A 49 14.46 -16.66 -0.18
CA ILE A 49 14.60 -15.33 -0.75
C ILE A 49 15.58 -14.60 0.14
N GLY A 50 16.79 -14.35 -0.34
CA GLY A 50 17.82 -13.60 0.36
C GLY A 50 17.93 -12.19 -0.18
N LEU A 51 17.81 -11.19 0.68
CA LEU A 51 18.17 -9.81 0.40
C LEU A 51 19.57 -9.55 0.99
N SER A 52 20.42 -8.89 0.22
CA SER A 52 21.70 -8.38 0.72
C SER A 52 22.00 -7.01 0.15
N TRP A 53 22.59 -6.15 0.97
CA TRP A 53 22.94 -4.79 0.57
C TRP A 53 24.18 -4.22 1.29
N ASP A 54 24.90 -3.38 0.57
CA ASP A 54 26.12 -2.70 1.03
C ASP A 54 25.97 -1.17 0.98
N PHE A 55 26.76 -0.48 1.81
CA PHE A 55 26.80 0.97 1.89
C PHE A 55 28.16 1.54 1.51
N TYR A 56 28.15 2.75 0.93
CA TYR A 56 29.36 3.53 0.79
C TYR A 56 29.91 3.94 2.17
N ASP A 57 31.24 3.84 2.33
CA ASP A 57 31.95 4.31 3.53
C ASP A 57 31.57 5.76 3.89
N GLY A 58 30.90 5.94 5.03
CA GLY A 58 30.54 7.25 5.58
C GLY A 58 29.17 7.82 5.16
N MET A 59 28.37 7.08 4.38
CA MET A 59 26.98 7.42 4.07
C MET A 59 26.01 7.01 5.20
N PRO A 60 24.82 7.61 5.29
CA PRO A 60 23.79 7.20 6.25
C PRO A 60 23.34 5.75 5.99
N ILE A 61 23.15 4.99 7.06
CA ILE A 61 22.64 3.62 7.01
C ILE A 61 21.18 3.66 6.57
N VAL A 62 20.86 2.88 5.53
CA VAL A 62 19.50 2.66 5.03
C VAL A 62 19.05 1.27 5.45
N ASP A 63 17.88 1.21 6.08
CA ASP A 63 17.21 0.00 6.53
C ASP A 63 16.36 -0.54 5.37
N LEU A 64 16.79 -1.65 4.76
CA LEU A 64 16.05 -2.32 3.70
C LEU A 64 15.27 -3.50 4.27
N ASP A 65 13.95 -3.42 4.16
CA ASP A 65 13.06 -4.50 4.58
C ASP A 65 12.64 -5.34 3.39
N CYS A 66 12.81 -6.66 3.50
CA CYS A 66 12.22 -7.64 2.59
C CYS A 66 10.82 -8.03 3.07
N SER A 67 9.85 -8.11 2.16
CA SER A 67 8.49 -8.54 2.48
C SER A 67 7.88 -9.40 1.37
N VAL A 68 7.03 -10.33 1.77
CA VAL A 68 6.27 -11.18 0.84
C VAL A 68 4.79 -11.07 1.16
N VAL A 69 3.99 -10.75 0.15
CA VAL A 69 2.53 -10.66 0.24
C VAL A 69 1.87 -11.77 -0.56
N PHE A 70 0.98 -12.51 0.06
CA PHE A 70 0.30 -13.67 -0.51
C PHE A 70 -1.10 -13.28 -0.99
N PHE A 71 -1.41 -13.69 -2.22
CA PHE A 71 -2.66 -13.41 -2.91
C PHE A 71 -3.39 -14.70 -3.26
N SER A 72 -4.71 -14.65 -3.14
CA SER A 72 -5.60 -15.72 -3.56
C SER A 72 -5.82 -15.75 -5.07
N GLU A 73 -6.60 -16.72 -5.56
CA GLU A 73 -6.99 -16.80 -6.98
C GLU A 73 -7.82 -15.61 -7.47
N VAL A 74 -8.60 -15.02 -6.55
CA VAL A 74 -9.32 -13.77 -6.79
C VAL A 74 -8.45 -12.56 -6.49
N GLY A 75 -7.20 -12.75 -6.05
CA GLY A 75 -6.21 -11.77 -5.59
C GLY A 75 -6.65 -10.90 -4.43
N GLN A 76 -7.39 -11.49 -3.49
CA GLN A 76 -7.45 -11.01 -2.12
C GLN A 76 -6.11 -11.24 -1.44
N VAL A 77 -5.72 -10.34 -0.54
CA VAL A 77 -4.53 -10.54 0.30
C VAL A 77 -4.89 -11.57 1.36
N LEU A 78 -4.25 -12.74 1.33
CA LEU A 78 -4.46 -13.79 2.31
C LEU A 78 -3.63 -13.52 3.56
N ASP A 79 -2.35 -13.23 3.38
CA ASP A 79 -1.45 -12.86 4.46
C ASP A 79 -0.17 -12.18 3.92
N ALA A 80 0.69 -11.70 4.82
CA ALA A 80 2.02 -11.19 4.51
C ALA A 80 3.05 -11.62 5.57
N VAL A 81 4.31 -11.74 5.14
CA VAL A 81 5.48 -11.94 6.00
C VAL A 81 6.41 -10.76 5.84
N PHE A 82 6.83 -10.20 6.97
CA PHE A 82 7.68 -9.02 7.07
C PHE A 82 8.29 -8.95 8.48
N TYR A 83 9.16 -7.98 8.74
CA TYR A 83 9.91 -7.85 9.99
C TYR A 83 9.06 -7.96 11.29
N ASN A 84 7.82 -7.46 11.29
CA ASN A 84 6.95 -7.50 12.48
C ASN A 84 6.11 -8.79 12.58
N LYS A 85 5.96 -9.52 11.46
CA LYS A 85 5.24 -10.80 11.39
C LYS A 85 6.13 -11.83 10.70
N LEU A 86 6.96 -12.48 11.52
CA LEU A 86 8.03 -13.37 11.05
C LEU A 86 7.53 -14.72 10.53
N GLU A 87 6.26 -15.07 10.71
CA GLU A 87 5.73 -16.38 10.29
C GLU A 87 4.26 -16.30 9.86
N THR A 88 3.90 -17.07 8.84
CA THR A 88 2.51 -17.34 8.43
C THR A 88 2.34 -18.77 7.91
N PHE A 89 1.07 -19.20 7.73
CA PHE A 89 0.65 -20.51 7.22
C PHE A 89 1.33 -21.68 7.97
N ASN A 90 1.33 -21.62 9.30
CA ASN A 90 1.96 -22.62 10.18
C ASN A 90 3.43 -22.92 9.83
N GLY A 91 4.19 -21.88 9.48
CA GLY A 91 5.62 -22.00 9.19
C GLY A 91 5.94 -22.38 7.76
N ALA A 92 4.96 -22.22 6.85
CA ALA A 92 5.21 -22.35 5.41
C ALA A 92 5.96 -21.14 4.85
N ALA A 93 5.81 -19.95 5.44
CA ALA A 93 6.62 -18.79 5.12
C ALA A 93 7.20 -18.19 6.41
N LYS A 94 8.52 -17.99 6.43
CA LYS A 94 9.24 -17.54 7.63
C LYS A 94 10.32 -16.51 7.30
N HIS A 95 10.30 -15.39 8.01
CA HIS A 95 11.33 -14.34 7.95
C HIS A 95 12.46 -14.66 8.95
N SER A 96 13.72 -14.38 8.58
CA SER A 96 14.88 -14.57 9.46
C SER A 96 14.94 -13.57 10.61
N GLY A 97 14.39 -12.38 10.38
CA GLY A 97 14.42 -11.25 11.30
C GLY A 97 14.81 -9.96 10.57
N ASP A 98 14.62 -8.84 11.25
CA ASP A 98 14.97 -7.48 10.82
C ASP A 98 16.48 -7.25 10.98
N HIS A 99 17.20 -6.98 9.88
CA HIS A 99 18.62 -6.60 9.90
C HIS A 99 18.82 -5.17 9.42
N LYS A 100 19.34 -4.31 10.30
CA LYS A 100 19.29 -2.85 10.12
C LYS A 100 20.53 -2.22 9.50
N ASP A 101 21.62 -2.98 9.39
CA ASP A 101 22.95 -2.43 9.16
C ASP A 101 23.75 -3.15 8.08
N GLY A 102 23.15 -4.11 7.35
CA GLY A 102 23.81 -4.82 6.25
C GLY A 102 25.13 -5.50 6.64
N SER A 103 25.33 -5.78 7.93
CA SER A 103 26.63 -6.24 8.46
C SER A 103 26.76 -7.76 8.54
N ALA A 104 25.79 -8.51 7.98
CA ALA A 104 25.76 -9.95 8.12
C ALA A 104 26.86 -10.61 7.25
N GLU A 105 27.51 -11.66 7.77
CA GLU A 105 28.30 -12.55 6.92
C GLU A 105 27.35 -13.41 6.06
N GLY A 106 26.91 -12.88 4.91
CA GLY A 106 26.07 -13.61 3.95
C GLY A 106 24.86 -12.82 3.46
N LEU A 107 23.67 -13.42 3.54
CA LEU A 107 22.41 -12.74 3.26
C LEU A 107 21.99 -11.95 4.49
N ASP A 108 21.71 -10.67 4.31
CA ASP A 108 21.30 -9.78 5.40
C ASP A 108 19.89 -10.16 5.88
N GLU A 109 18.90 -10.19 4.99
CA GLU A 109 17.58 -10.70 5.32
C GLU A 109 17.22 -11.92 4.48
N SER A 110 16.49 -12.85 5.06
CA SER A 110 16.02 -14.01 4.31
C SER A 110 14.60 -14.40 4.67
N ILE A 111 13.84 -14.81 3.65
CA ILE A 111 12.49 -15.35 3.78
C ILE A 111 12.47 -16.75 3.20
N ASP A 112 12.21 -17.73 4.05
CA ASP A 112 12.09 -19.14 3.70
C ASP A 112 10.64 -19.46 3.33
N LEU A 113 10.43 -20.00 2.13
CA LEU A 113 9.14 -20.40 1.58
C LEU A 113 9.10 -21.91 1.30
N LYS A 114 8.23 -22.61 2.02
CA LYS A 114 7.90 -24.03 1.80
C LYS A 114 6.65 -24.13 0.95
N LEU A 115 6.84 -24.18 -0.37
CA LEU A 115 5.76 -24.15 -1.35
C LEU A 115 4.75 -25.31 -1.25
N LYS A 116 5.12 -26.44 -0.61
CA LYS A 116 4.21 -27.57 -0.34
C LYS A 116 3.30 -27.33 0.87
N ALA A 117 3.77 -26.55 1.84
CA ALA A 117 3.04 -26.25 3.06
C ALA A 117 2.13 -25.02 2.90
N LEU A 118 2.29 -24.25 1.82
CA LEU A 118 1.37 -23.18 1.47
C LEU A 118 -0.03 -23.75 1.21
N GLU A 119 -1.03 -23.03 1.70
CA GLU A 119 -2.43 -23.39 1.51
C GLU A 119 -2.82 -23.34 0.03
N ASN A 120 -3.78 -24.17 -0.38
CA ASN A 120 -4.18 -24.26 -1.79
C ASN A 120 -4.82 -22.97 -2.33
N GLU A 121 -5.31 -22.13 -1.43
CA GLU A 121 -5.90 -20.82 -1.74
C GLU A 121 -4.84 -19.83 -2.22
N VAL A 122 -3.57 -19.99 -1.82
CA VAL A 122 -2.46 -19.13 -2.26
C VAL A 122 -2.13 -19.44 -3.72
N LYS A 123 -2.31 -18.45 -4.59
CA LYS A 123 -1.96 -18.54 -6.02
C LYS A 123 -0.73 -17.73 -6.39
N VAL A 124 -0.54 -16.57 -5.79
CA VAL A 124 0.56 -15.66 -6.11
C VAL A 124 1.18 -15.13 -4.82
N ALA A 125 2.49 -15.14 -4.72
CA ALA A 125 3.26 -14.51 -3.66
C ALA A 125 4.15 -13.44 -4.31
N VAL A 126 3.92 -12.17 -3.99
CA VAL A 126 4.67 -11.04 -4.56
C VAL A 126 5.75 -10.61 -3.57
N LEU A 127 6.97 -10.44 -4.08
CA LEU A 127 8.14 -10.05 -3.33
C LEU A 127 8.37 -8.55 -3.48
N VAL A 128 8.56 -7.86 -2.37
CA VAL A 128 8.82 -6.42 -2.34
C VAL A 128 9.95 -6.11 -1.36
N VAL A 129 10.77 -5.15 -1.75
CA VAL A 129 11.81 -4.59 -0.89
C VAL A 129 11.52 -3.11 -0.71
N ASN A 130 11.56 -2.65 0.54
CA ASN A 130 11.26 -1.29 0.93
C ASN A 130 12.46 -0.68 1.68
N ALA A 131 12.78 0.58 1.40
CA ALA A 131 13.64 1.38 2.26
C ALA A 131 12.78 1.96 3.39
N TYR A 132 12.76 1.28 4.53
CA TYR A 132 11.88 1.61 5.66
C TYR A 132 12.36 2.85 6.42
N LYS A 133 13.67 2.96 6.66
CA LYS A 133 14.29 4.11 7.33
C LYS A 133 15.61 4.50 6.68
N GLY A 134 15.90 5.79 6.66
CA GLY A 134 17.24 6.30 6.37
C GLY A 134 17.47 6.84 4.96
N GLY A 135 16.49 6.82 4.05
CA GLY A 135 16.63 7.45 2.73
C GLY A 135 15.85 6.76 1.63
N THR A 136 16.43 6.74 0.44
CA THR A 136 15.88 6.06 -0.76
C THR A 136 16.78 4.91 -1.18
N LEU A 137 16.33 4.08 -2.13
CA LEU A 137 17.17 3.03 -2.69
C LEU A 137 18.47 3.56 -3.32
N LYS A 138 18.54 4.85 -3.65
CA LYS A 138 19.73 5.52 -4.19
C LYS A 138 20.90 5.65 -3.22
N ASP A 139 20.61 5.64 -1.93
CA ASP A 139 21.63 5.83 -0.90
C ASP A 139 22.37 4.51 -0.57
N VAL A 140 21.96 3.41 -1.21
CA VAL A 140 22.57 2.07 -1.11
C VAL A 140 23.56 1.86 -2.27
N GLU A 141 24.76 1.35 -1.99
CA GLU A 141 25.82 1.17 -3.00
C GLU A 141 25.49 0.01 -3.94
N SER A 142 25.17 -1.14 -3.36
CA SER A 142 24.77 -2.32 -4.10
C SER A 142 23.73 -3.08 -3.30
N ALA A 143 22.69 -3.56 -3.96
CA ALA A 143 21.71 -4.44 -3.35
C ALA A 143 21.23 -5.45 -4.37
N PHE A 144 20.99 -6.67 -3.93
CA PHE A 144 20.44 -7.73 -4.78
C PHE A 144 19.50 -8.62 -3.98
N VAL A 145 18.51 -9.16 -4.68
CA VAL A 145 17.65 -10.21 -4.14
C VAL A 145 17.96 -11.51 -4.87
N ARG A 146 18.25 -12.53 -4.10
CA ARG A 146 18.59 -13.86 -4.59
C ARG A 146 17.48 -14.83 -4.20
N LEU A 147 16.95 -15.54 -5.18
CA LEU A 147 16.09 -16.70 -4.97
C LEU A 147 16.96 -17.95 -5.08
N SER A 148 17.03 -18.73 -4.00
CA SER A 148 17.75 -20.01 -3.95
C SER A 148 16.81 -21.15 -3.55
N ARG A 149 17.11 -22.34 -4.05
CA ARG A 149 16.55 -23.60 -3.56
C ARG A 149 17.50 -24.15 -2.52
N VAL A 150 17.00 -24.39 -1.32
CA VAL A 150 17.77 -24.97 -0.21
C VAL A 150 17.29 -26.39 0.05
N ASP A 151 18.20 -27.34 -0.16
CA ASP A 151 17.99 -28.75 0.16
C ASP A 151 17.95 -28.95 1.68
N PRO A 152 17.36 -30.05 2.21
CA PRO A 152 17.39 -30.35 3.65
C PRO A 152 18.78 -30.46 4.25
N ASN A 153 19.80 -30.72 3.42
CA ASN A 153 21.18 -30.82 3.82
C ASN A 153 21.86 -29.43 3.94
N GLY A 154 21.13 -28.34 3.65
CA GLY A 154 21.61 -26.96 3.72
C GLY A 154 22.38 -26.50 2.47
N ALA A 155 22.38 -27.28 1.39
CA ALA A 155 22.96 -26.86 0.12
C ALA A 155 22.00 -25.90 -0.58
N ALA A 156 22.48 -24.70 -0.92
CA ALA A 156 21.70 -23.69 -1.63
C ALA A 156 22.09 -23.63 -3.11
N GLU A 157 21.14 -23.90 -4.00
CA GLU A 157 21.25 -23.71 -5.45
C GLU A 157 20.63 -22.36 -5.83
N ILE A 158 21.36 -21.51 -6.55
CA ILE A 158 20.88 -20.20 -6.97
C ILE A 158 19.99 -20.37 -8.20
N ILE A 159 18.73 -19.92 -8.10
CA ILE A 159 17.75 -19.96 -9.19
C ILE A 159 17.75 -18.66 -9.96
N SER A 160 17.71 -17.54 -9.23
CA SER A 160 17.63 -16.21 -9.82
C SER A 160 18.28 -15.19 -8.90
N GLU A 161 18.90 -14.18 -9.50
CA GLU A 161 19.46 -13.03 -8.80
C GLU A 161 19.00 -11.77 -9.52
N VAL A 162 18.30 -10.90 -8.80
CA VAL A 162 17.77 -9.64 -9.30
C VAL A 162 18.56 -8.51 -8.66
N PRO A 163 19.41 -7.80 -9.42
CA PRO A 163 20.09 -6.61 -8.91
C PRO A 163 19.06 -5.49 -8.71
N ILE A 164 19.11 -4.84 -7.55
CA ILE A 164 18.35 -3.62 -7.28
C ILE A 164 19.20 -2.46 -7.80
N TYR A 165 18.81 -1.92 -8.95
CA TYR A 165 19.49 -0.75 -9.53
C TYR A 165 19.16 0.52 -8.74
N CYS A 166 19.88 0.71 -7.63
CA CYS A 166 19.81 1.85 -6.72
C CYS A 166 20.02 3.21 -7.41
N TRP A 167 20.76 3.27 -8.50
CA TRP A 167 21.26 4.50 -9.11
C TRP A 167 20.25 5.29 -9.97
N HIS A 168 19.01 4.80 -10.15
CA HIS A 168 18.00 5.45 -11.00
C HIS A 168 16.66 5.73 -10.28
N GLY A 169 16.51 6.98 -9.84
CA GLY A 169 15.26 7.55 -9.30
C GLY A 169 15.24 7.64 -7.78
N ASN A 170 14.29 8.43 -7.24
CA ASN A 170 14.05 8.54 -5.79
C ASN A 170 13.09 7.44 -5.30
N ASN A 171 13.20 6.23 -5.86
CA ASN A 171 12.30 5.14 -5.50
C ASN A 171 12.66 4.64 -4.11
N THR A 172 11.65 4.45 -3.27
CA THR A 172 11.80 3.90 -1.92
C THR A 172 11.45 2.42 -1.87
N ALA A 173 10.89 1.85 -2.94
CA ALA A 173 10.55 0.44 -2.99
C ALA A 173 10.79 -0.18 -4.38
N ILE A 174 10.93 -1.49 -4.42
CA ILE A 174 11.01 -2.27 -5.64
C ILE A 174 10.23 -3.57 -5.49
N ILE A 175 9.39 -3.87 -6.48
CA ILE A 175 8.76 -5.18 -6.63
C ILE A 175 9.71 -6.06 -7.41
N VAL A 176 10.34 -7.00 -6.70
CA VAL A 176 11.40 -7.85 -7.23
C VAL A 176 10.82 -8.82 -8.26
N GLY A 177 9.73 -9.46 -7.91
CA GLY A 177 9.07 -10.46 -8.74
C GLY A 177 7.92 -11.13 -8.01
N ALA A 178 7.37 -12.17 -8.62
CA ALA A 178 6.31 -12.98 -8.03
C ALA A 178 6.58 -14.47 -8.22
N VAL A 179 6.28 -15.24 -7.18
CA VAL A 179 6.18 -16.69 -7.22
C VAL A 179 4.69 -17.03 -7.38
N TYR A 180 4.32 -17.72 -8.44
CA TYR A 180 2.92 -18.02 -8.76
C TYR A 180 2.73 -19.49 -9.11
N ARG A 181 1.51 -19.98 -8.87
CA ARG A 181 1.11 -21.34 -9.18
C ARG A 181 0.64 -21.41 -10.63
N SER A 182 1.38 -22.10 -11.48
CA SER A 182 1.03 -22.31 -12.88
C SER A 182 0.02 -23.44 -13.04
N GLU A 183 -0.91 -23.28 -13.97
CA GLU A 183 -1.92 -24.29 -14.32
C GLU A 183 -1.31 -25.40 -15.18
N GLY A 184 -0.48 -26.23 -14.54
CA GLY A 184 0.01 -27.49 -15.08
C GLY A 184 -0.70 -28.67 -14.43
N ALA A 185 -0.71 -29.82 -15.12
CA ALA A 185 -1.00 -31.12 -14.50
C ALA A 185 0.32 -31.92 -14.44
N PRO A 186 1.02 -31.97 -13.28
CA PRO A 186 0.64 -31.46 -11.96
C PRO A 186 0.87 -29.94 -11.76
N PRO A 187 0.20 -29.30 -10.79
CA PRO A 187 0.37 -27.87 -10.50
C PRO A 187 1.81 -27.61 -10.05
N SER A 188 2.49 -26.71 -10.74
CA SER A 188 3.88 -26.35 -10.48
C SER A 188 3.97 -24.87 -10.08
N TRP A 189 4.96 -24.55 -9.27
CA TRP A 189 5.29 -23.17 -8.96
C TRP A 189 6.28 -22.62 -10.01
N SER A 190 6.11 -21.36 -10.36
CA SER A 190 6.99 -20.62 -11.25
C SER A 190 7.36 -19.29 -10.61
N TYR A 191 8.54 -18.80 -10.90
CA TYR A 191 9.00 -17.47 -10.50
C TYR A 191 9.15 -16.60 -11.74
N ARG A 192 8.67 -15.36 -11.66
CA ARG A 192 8.93 -14.32 -12.66
C ARG A 192 9.52 -13.11 -11.98
N ALA A 193 10.75 -12.76 -12.38
CA ALA A 193 11.32 -11.47 -12.02
C ALA A 193 10.53 -10.35 -12.71
N THR A 194 10.27 -9.25 -12.01
CA THR A 194 9.57 -8.09 -12.60
C THR A 194 10.44 -6.84 -12.50
N GLY A 195 11.11 -6.63 -11.36
CA GLY A 195 11.99 -5.48 -11.15
C GLY A 195 11.29 -4.13 -11.32
N THR A 196 10.03 -4.02 -10.88
CA THR A 196 9.24 -2.79 -11.04
C THR A 196 9.47 -1.84 -9.87
N ALA A 197 9.87 -0.61 -10.17
CA ALA A 197 10.01 0.43 -9.15
C ALA A 197 8.65 0.78 -8.51
N ALA A 198 8.66 1.00 -7.20
CA ALA A 198 7.52 1.41 -6.41
C ALA A 198 7.93 2.51 -5.41
N MET A 199 6.93 3.08 -4.73
CA MET A 199 7.12 4.11 -3.70
C MET A 199 6.33 3.73 -2.47
N GLY A 200 6.98 3.81 -1.31
CA GLY A 200 6.41 3.48 0.00
C GLY A 200 7.49 3.05 0.99
N ALA A 201 7.34 3.44 2.25
CA ALA A 201 8.23 3.00 3.32
C ALA A 201 7.89 1.57 3.77
N THR A 202 6.66 1.13 3.53
CA THR A 202 6.18 -0.21 3.86
C THR A 202 5.53 -0.89 2.66
N PHE A 203 5.36 -2.21 2.73
CA PHE A 203 4.62 -2.95 1.71
C PHE A 203 3.15 -2.49 1.61
N GLN A 204 2.57 -1.97 2.69
CA GLN A 204 1.19 -1.46 2.72
C GLN A 204 1.03 -0.22 1.85
N ASP A 205 2.01 0.69 1.87
CA ASP A 205 2.04 1.87 1.01
C ASP A 205 2.11 1.46 -0.48
N CYS A 206 2.86 0.39 -0.76
CA CYS A 206 3.04 -0.17 -2.09
C CYS A 206 1.90 -1.08 -2.55
N MET A 207 0.86 -1.28 -1.75
CA MET A 207 -0.16 -2.31 -1.96
C MET A 207 -0.85 -2.20 -3.33
N HIS A 208 -1.08 -0.98 -3.82
CA HIS A 208 -1.65 -0.74 -5.14
C HIS A 208 -0.77 -1.32 -6.27
N ARG A 209 0.57 -1.17 -6.18
CA ARG A 209 1.51 -1.76 -7.15
C ARG A 209 1.64 -3.27 -6.98
N LEU A 210 1.63 -3.77 -5.75
CA LEU A 210 1.68 -5.22 -5.47
C LEU A 210 0.49 -5.94 -6.08
N ARG A 211 -0.70 -5.35 -5.94
CA ARG A 211 -1.93 -5.85 -6.57
C ARG A 211 -1.85 -5.80 -8.09
N ALA A 212 -1.39 -4.69 -8.66
CA ALA A 212 -1.20 -4.59 -10.11
C ALA A 212 -0.21 -5.64 -10.65
N CYS A 213 0.85 -5.94 -9.89
CA CYS A 213 1.78 -7.02 -10.20
C CYS A 213 1.09 -8.39 -10.11
N ALA A 214 0.39 -8.68 -9.01
CA ALA A 214 -0.36 -9.93 -8.83
C ALA A 214 -1.40 -10.14 -9.94
N ASP A 215 -2.07 -9.08 -10.37
CA ASP A 215 -3.06 -9.11 -11.46
C ASP A 215 -2.48 -9.52 -12.80
N GLY A 216 -1.17 -9.35 -13.01
CA GLY A 216 -0.48 -9.87 -14.18
C GLY A 216 -0.38 -11.40 -14.21
N PHE A 217 -0.61 -12.07 -13.08
CA PHE A 217 -0.51 -13.53 -12.93
C PHE A 217 -1.86 -14.22 -12.68
N LEU A 218 -2.93 -13.44 -12.46
CA LEU A 218 -4.28 -13.94 -12.19
C LEU A 218 -5.14 -13.86 -13.44
N GLU A 219 -6.05 -14.82 -13.61
CA GLU A 219 -6.97 -14.85 -14.75
C GLU A 219 -7.97 -13.69 -14.71
N ASP A 220 -8.20 -13.06 -15.86
CA ASP A 220 -9.12 -11.93 -15.98
C ASP A 220 -10.56 -12.27 -15.55
N GLY A 221 -10.97 -13.53 -15.70
CA GLY A 221 -12.28 -14.06 -15.28
C GLY A 221 -12.51 -14.12 -13.76
N MET A 222 -11.44 -14.17 -12.96
CA MET A 222 -11.52 -14.27 -11.50
C MET A 222 -11.34 -12.90 -10.82
N LYS A 223 -10.88 -11.89 -11.56
CA LYS A 223 -10.83 -10.48 -11.10
C LYS A 223 -12.23 -9.88 -10.89
N TYR A 224 -13.28 -10.51 -11.46
CA TYR A 224 -14.67 -10.05 -11.35
C TYR A 224 -15.24 -10.21 -9.92
N GLU A 225 -14.67 -11.09 -9.08
CA GLU A 225 -15.12 -11.23 -7.69
C GLU A 225 -14.58 -10.11 -6.76
N ARG A 226 -13.63 -9.28 -7.24
CA ARG A 226 -13.24 -8.02 -6.59
C ARG A 226 -14.20 -6.86 -6.85
N VAL A 227 -15.21 -7.09 -7.67
CA VAL A 227 -16.25 -6.11 -7.93
C VAL A 227 -17.23 -6.20 -6.78
N LEU A 228 -17.34 -5.11 -6.01
CA LEU A 228 -18.42 -4.95 -5.06
C LEU A 228 -19.71 -4.82 -5.89
N GLY A 229 -20.35 -5.96 -6.11
CA GLY A 229 -21.61 -6.09 -6.81
C GLY A 229 -22.80 -5.85 -5.88
N ASN A 230 -23.97 -5.66 -6.47
CA ASN A 230 -25.21 -5.36 -5.75
C ASN A 230 -25.84 -6.58 -5.04
N ASP A 231 -25.25 -7.77 -5.18
CA ASP A 231 -25.91 -9.03 -4.84
C ASP A 231 -25.54 -9.56 -3.45
N GLN A 232 -24.41 -9.14 -2.87
CA GLN A 232 -23.95 -9.57 -1.55
C GLN A 232 -23.23 -8.46 -0.77
N THR A 233 -23.43 -8.45 0.55
CA THR A 233 -22.67 -7.60 1.47
C THR A 233 -21.39 -8.31 1.88
N PHE A 234 -20.26 -7.65 1.71
CA PHE A 234 -18.94 -8.17 2.06
C PHE A 234 -18.51 -7.65 3.44
N ASP A 235 -18.22 -8.55 4.37
CA ASP A 235 -17.59 -8.16 5.65
C ASP A 235 -16.09 -7.95 5.37
N MET A 236 -15.67 -6.68 5.37
CA MET A 236 -14.28 -6.33 5.05
C MET A 236 -13.38 -6.46 6.28
N SER A 237 -12.18 -6.96 6.04
CA SER A 237 -11.06 -6.93 6.97
C SER A 237 -10.10 -5.79 6.63
N LYS A 238 -9.25 -5.43 7.58
CA LYS A 238 -8.22 -4.40 7.38
C LYS A 238 -7.31 -4.78 6.20
N GLY A 239 -7.18 -3.88 5.23
CA GLY A 239 -6.39 -4.06 4.01
C GLY A 239 -7.19 -4.60 2.82
N ASP A 240 -8.46 -4.95 2.99
CA ASP A 240 -9.31 -5.37 1.88
C ASP A 240 -9.59 -4.22 0.92
N VAL A 241 -9.64 -4.53 -0.36
CA VAL A 241 -10.01 -3.56 -1.41
C VAL A 241 -11.01 -4.22 -2.34
N GLY A 242 -12.11 -3.51 -2.61
CA GLY A 242 -13.07 -3.85 -3.63
C GLY A 242 -13.23 -2.70 -4.61
N TYR A 243 -13.52 -3.01 -5.87
CA TYR A 243 -13.82 -1.99 -6.87
C TYR A 243 -15.32 -1.88 -7.08
N LEU A 244 -15.81 -0.66 -7.23
CA LEU A 244 -17.23 -0.44 -7.46
C LEU A 244 -17.59 -0.82 -8.89
N GLU A 245 -18.67 -1.58 -9.07
CA GLU A 245 -19.15 -1.95 -10.39
C GLU A 245 -19.73 -0.73 -11.13
N GLY A 246 -19.28 -0.52 -12.37
CA GLY A 246 -19.73 0.59 -13.21
C GLY A 246 -19.23 1.96 -12.73
N ALA A 247 -19.92 3.02 -13.17
CA ALA A 247 -19.70 4.38 -12.69
C ALA A 247 -20.80 4.70 -11.66
N PRO A 248 -20.65 4.28 -10.39
CA PRO A 248 -21.62 4.59 -9.36
C PRO A 248 -21.85 6.10 -9.27
N ASN A 249 -23.11 6.53 -9.38
CA ASN A 249 -23.43 7.95 -9.24
C ASN A 249 -23.37 8.41 -7.78
N LEU A 250 -23.61 7.50 -6.83
CA LEU A 250 -23.77 7.83 -5.42
C LEU A 250 -23.28 6.66 -4.53
N ALA A 251 -22.19 6.89 -3.82
CA ALA A 251 -21.77 6.09 -2.68
C ALA A 251 -22.30 6.72 -1.39
N VAL A 252 -22.73 5.90 -0.44
CA VAL A 252 -23.25 6.33 0.85
C VAL A 252 -22.49 5.59 1.93
N VAL A 253 -21.79 6.34 2.77
CA VAL A 253 -21.09 5.79 3.92
C VAL A 253 -21.92 6.05 5.16
N GLY A 254 -22.25 4.99 5.89
CA GLY A 254 -23.05 5.06 7.11
C GLY A 254 -22.23 4.60 8.30
N LEU A 255 -22.17 5.43 9.34
CA LEU A 255 -21.61 5.10 10.65
C LEU A 255 -22.78 4.79 11.59
N GLY A 256 -22.68 3.68 12.32
CA GLY A 256 -23.62 3.32 13.37
C GLY A 256 -22.89 2.88 14.64
N TRP A 257 -23.36 3.32 15.80
CA TRP A 257 -22.81 2.91 17.09
C TRP A 257 -23.87 2.89 18.18
N THR A 258 -23.69 2.04 19.18
CA THR A 258 -24.51 2.08 20.39
C THR A 258 -23.60 2.29 21.59
N THR A 259 -24.00 3.16 22.53
CA THR A 259 -23.20 3.47 23.70
C THR A 259 -24.01 3.34 24.99
N ARG A 260 -23.34 3.02 26.10
CA ARG A 260 -23.94 3.02 27.45
C ARG A 260 -23.78 4.36 28.19
N LYS A 261 -22.94 5.25 27.67
CA LYS A 261 -22.68 6.62 28.17
C LYS A 261 -22.93 7.61 27.04
N ALA A 262 -23.14 8.89 27.33
CA ALA A 262 -23.15 9.90 26.27
C ALA A 262 -21.75 9.93 25.62
N LEU A 263 -21.67 9.48 24.36
CA LEU A 263 -20.45 9.41 23.56
C LEU A 263 -20.81 9.83 22.15
N ASP A 264 -20.01 10.74 21.62
CA ASP A 264 -20.23 11.38 20.33
C ASP A 264 -19.15 10.95 19.36
N LEU A 265 -19.56 10.30 18.26
CA LEU A 265 -18.67 9.87 17.20
C LEU A 265 -18.96 10.69 15.95
N ASP A 266 -17.96 11.45 15.51
CA ASP A 266 -18.06 12.26 14.30
C ASP A 266 -17.50 11.50 13.11
N ALA A 267 -18.35 11.24 12.11
CA ALA A 267 -17.89 10.84 10.78
C ALA A 267 -17.38 12.08 10.03
N SER A 268 -16.33 11.89 9.23
CA SER A 268 -15.78 12.96 8.40
C SER A 268 -15.16 12.41 7.13
N ALA A 269 -15.13 13.25 6.09
CA ALA A 269 -14.53 12.95 4.80
C ALA A 269 -13.47 13.98 4.45
N ILE A 270 -12.25 13.51 4.19
CA ILE A 270 -11.10 14.30 3.76
C ILE A 270 -10.92 14.05 2.26
N ILE A 271 -11.02 15.10 1.47
CA ILE A 271 -10.92 15.05 0.00
C ILE A 271 -9.48 15.40 -0.37
N LEU A 272 -8.80 14.47 -1.05
CA LEU A 272 -7.38 14.58 -1.37
C LEU A 272 -7.16 14.74 -2.87
N GLY A 273 -6.18 15.57 -3.19
CA GLY A 273 -5.66 15.81 -4.53
C GLY A 273 -4.66 14.73 -4.98
N PRO A 274 -4.10 14.84 -6.19
CA PRO A 274 -3.07 13.92 -6.64
C PRO A 274 -1.85 13.97 -5.72
N GLU A 275 -1.14 12.86 -5.64
CA GLU A 275 0.09 12.75 -4.88
C GLU A 275 1.20 13.55 -5.55
N ALA A 276 1.69 14.56 -4.84
CA ALA A 276 2.77 15.42 -5.31
C ALA A 276 4.14 14.80 -4.98
N GLU A 277 4.26 14.21 -3.79
CA GLU A 277 5.43 13.49 -3.28
C GLU A 277 4.95 12.26 -2.52
N PRO A 278 5.78 11.20 -2.37
CA PRO A 278 5.39 9.97 -1.68
C PRO A 278 4.85 10.23 -0.26
N GLY A 279 3.62 9.80 -0.01
CA GLY A 279 2.93 9.98 1.27
C GLY A 279 2.47 11.41 1.56
N LEU A 280 2.57 12.32 0.58
CA LEU A 280 2.24 13.73 0.74
C LEU A 280 1.26 14.21 -0.34
N ARG A 281 0.01 14.41 0.07
CA ARG A 281 -1.08 14.84 -0.82
C ARG A 281 -1.67 16.15 -0.39
N GLN A 282 -2.14 16.92 -1.35
CA GLN A 282 -2.85 18.15 -1.03
C GLN A 282 -4.24 17.83 -0.48
N THR A 283 -4.58 18.37 0.69
CA THR A 283 -5.96 18.35 1.18
C THR A 283 -6.77 19.40 0.43
N LEU A 284 -7.71 18.98 -0.42
CA LEU A 284 -8.54 19.89 -1.20
C LEU A 284 -9.68 20.47 -0.35
N ASP A 285 -10.34 19.61 0.42
CA ASP A 285 -11.44 20.01 1.29
C ASP A 285 -11.71 18.97 2.40
N ILE A 286 -12.38 19.38 3.46
CA ILE A 286 -12.77 18.52 4.59
C ILE A 286 -14.25 18.76 4.90
N VAL A 287 -15.04 17.69 4.81
CA VAL A 287 -16.48 17.68 5.09
C VAL A 287 -16.73 16.93 6.38
N ASN A 288 -17.45 17.56 7.30
CA ASN A 288 -17.79 17.04 8.63
C ASN A 288 -19.08 17.68 9.12
N PHE A 289 -19.49 17.42 10.36
CA PHE A 289 -20.70 18.00 10.93
C PHE A 289 -20.74 19.55 10.90
N SER A 290 -19.58 20.22 11.01
CA SER A 290 -19.47 21.69 10.97
C SER A 290 -19.53 22.26 9.55
N GLN A 291 -19.11 21.48 8.55
CA GLN A 291 -19.14 21.82 7.13
C GLN A 291 -19.79 20.66 6.39
N THR A 292 -21.12 20.66 6.32
CA THR A 292 -21.90 19.52 5.84
C THR A 292 -21.91 19.35 4.32
N GLN A 293 -21.28 20.24 3.57
CA GLN A 293 -21.21 20.20 2.11
C GLN A 293 -19.78 20.47 1.66
N SER A 294 -19.33 19.72 0.66
CA SER A 294 -18.06 19.97 -0.01
C SER A 294 -18.08 21.31 -0.74
N ARG A 295 -16.93 21.96 -0.86
CA ARG A 295 -16.78 23.17 -1.65
C ARG A 295 -17.11 22.95 -3.14
N PRO A 296 -17.51 24.00 -3.88
CA PRO A 296 -17.89 23.86 -5.29
C PRO A 296 -16.73 23.50 -6.23
N ASP A 297 -15.48 23.80 -5.84
CA ASP A 297 -14.26 23.61 -6.62
C ASP A 297 -13.83 22.14 -6.76
N VAL A 298 -14.17 21.30 -5.78
CA VAL A 298 -13.94 19.85 -5.86
C VAL A 298 -14.96 19.10 -6.72
N SER A 299 -15.90 19.84 -7.34
CA SER A 299 -16.95 19.30 -8.21
C SER A 299 -16.84 19.82 -9.65
N LYS A 300 -17.06 18.94 -10.65
CA LYS A 300 -17.05 19.25 -12.10
C LYS A 300 -18.08 20.30 -12.51
N ARG A 301 -19.16 20.44 -11.75
CA ARG A 301 -20.29 21.32 -12.08
C ARG A 301 -20.52 22.29 -10.93
N PRO A 302 -20.50 23.62 -11.18
CA PRO A 302 -20.90 24.60 -10.18
C PRO A 302 -22.32 24.31 -9.68
N GLY A 303 -22.51 24.26 -8.36
CA GLY A 303 -23.80 24.00 -7.72
C GLY A 303 -24.17 22.52 -7.55
N THR A 304 -23.22 21.60 -7.72
CA THR A 304 -23.35 20.20 -7.26
C THR A 304 -22.32 19.90 -6.19
N ASP A 305 -22.74 19.30 -5.08
CA ASP A 305 -21.83 18.91 -4.01
C ASP A 305 -21.30 17.49 -4.24
N LEU A 306 -19.99 17.32 -4.18
CA LEU A 306 -19.31 16.02 -4.25
C LEU A 306 -19.58 15.20 -2.99
N VAL A 307 -19.44 15.82 -1.81
CA VAL A 307 -19.67 15.17 -0.51
C VAL A 307 -20.71 15.95 0.29
N VAL A 308 -21.68 15.24 0.86
CA VAL A 308 -22.73 15.80 1.72
C VAL A 308 -22.82 14.98 3.01
N HIS A 309 -22.71 15.64 4.15
CA HIS A 309 -22.90 15.08 5.49
C HIS A 309 -24.38 15.22 5.92
N SER A 310 -24.97 14.22 6.54
CA SER A 310 -26.37 14.25 7.01
C SER A 310 -26.61 15.20 8.19
N GLY A 311 -25.55 15.53 8.93
CA GLY A 311 -25.60 16.29 10.18
C GLY A 311 -24.97 15.49 11.33
N ASP A 312 -24.96 16.10 12.51
CA ASP A 312 -24.39 15.56 13.75
C ASP A 312 -25.43 14.69 14.48
N ASN A 313 -25.05 13.46 14.86
CA ASN A 313 -25.83 12.64 15.78
C ASN A 313 -25.08 12.35 17.08
N VAL A 314 -25.18 13.30 18.01
CA VAL A 314 -24.57 13.26 19.35
C VAL A 314 -24.98 12.10 20.29
N THR A 315 -25.96 11.27 19.92
CA THR A 315 -26.55 10.27 20.84
C THR A 315 -26.34 8.82 20.45
N GLY A 316 -26.18 8.51 19.17
CA GLY A 316 -26.25 7.14 18.67
C GLY A 316 -27.60 6.45 18.96
N GLU A 317 -28.68 7.21 19.19
CA GLU A 317 -30.02 6.67 19.44
C GLU A 317 -30.81 6.59 18.12
N GLY A 318 -31.11 5.37 17.66
CA GLY A 318 -31.95 5.14 16.49
C GLY A 318 -31.79 3.76 15.88
N ASP A 319 -32.67 3.43 14.93
CA ASP A 319 -32.50 2.27 14.04
C ASP A 319 -31.78 2.72 12.76
N GLY A 320 -30.57 2.22 12.49
CA GLY A 320 -29.87 2.44 11.22
C GLY A 320 -28.50 3.08 11.38
N ASP A 321 -28.11 3.91 10.39
CA ASP A 321 -26.85 4.67 10.46
C ASP A 321 -27.11 5.97 11.20
N ASP A 322 -26.37 6.17 12.29
CA ASP A 322 -26.44 7.37 13.13
C ASP A 322 -25.92 8.60 12.41
N GLU A 323 -24.85 8.44 11.61
CA GLU A 323 -24.34 9.47 10.70
C GLU A 323 -24.14 8.93 9.28
N VAL A 324 -24.39 9.79 8.28
CA VAL A 324 -24.34 9.41 6.88
C VAL A 324 -23.59 10.45 6.05
N ILE A 325 -22.59 9.97 5.30
CA ILE A 325 -21.85 10.74 4.31
C ILE A 325 -22.22 10.24 2.92
N MET A 326 -22.76 11.13 2.10
CA MET A 326 -23.10 10.86 0.70
C MET A 326 -22.01 11.40 -0.22
N VAL A 327 -21.52 10.56 -1.12
CA VAL A 327 -20.46 10.89 -2.08
C VAL A 327 -20.93 10.68 -3.51
N ARG A 328 -20.99 11.76 -4.30
CA ARG A 328 -21.40 11.76 -5.71
C ARG A 328 -20.20 11.61 -6.64
N LEU A 329 -19.78 10.38 -6.89
CA LEU A 329 -18.55 10.07 -7.63
C LEU A 329 -18.56 10.54 -9.10
N ASN A 330 -19.74 10.71 -9.69
CA ASN A 330 -19.88 11.19 -11.07
C ASN A 330 -19.58 12.70 -11.24
N VAL A 331 -19.72 13.49 -10.18
CA VAL A 331 -19.41 14.92 -10.19
C VAL A 331 -18.01 15.23 -9.67
N ALA A 332 -17.24 14.25 -9.19
CA ALA A 332 -15.88 14.47 -8.70
C ALA A 332 -14.99 15.13 -9.75
N ALA A 333 -14.33 16.24 -9.39
CA ALA A 333 -13.41 16.96 -10.26
C ALA A 333 -12.19 16.09 -10.63
N PRO A 334 -11.55 16.32 -11.80
CA PRO A 334 -10.38 15.55 -12.23
C PRO A 334 -9.24 15.52 -11.20
N GLU A 335 -9.10 16.59 -10.42
CA GLU A 335 -8.10 16.80 -9.37
C GLU A 335 -8.36 15.96 -8.12
N VAL A 336 -9.58 15.45 -7.93
CA VAL A 336 -9.90 14.55 -6.81
C VAL A 336 -9.35 13.16 -7.13
N SER A 337 -8.36 12.74 -6.34
CA SER A 337 -7.74 11.41 -6.45
C SER A 337 -8.36 10.43 -5.46
N GLU A 338 -8.59 10.89 -4.21
CA GLU A 338 -9.03 10.05 -3.11
C GLU A 338 -9.95 10.81 -2.16
N ILE A 339 -10.84 10.06 -1.48
CA ILE A 339 -11.71 10.53 -0.42
C ILE A 339 -11.50 9.59 0.74
N VAL A 340 -10.79 10.05 1.76
CA VAL A 340 -10.48 9.29 2.97
C VAL A 340 -11.55 9.61 3.99
N PHE A 341 -12.03 8.59 4.66
CA PHE A 341 -13.03 8.78 5.68
C PHE A 341 -12.49 8.40 7.06
N THR A 342 -12.82 9.23 8.03
CA THR A 342 -12.35 9.12 9.41
C THR A 342 -13.53 9.22 10.36
N VAL A 343 -13.38 8.57 11.52
CA VAL A 343 -14.26 8.72 12.66
C VAL A 343 -13.44 9.22 13.84
N ASN A 344 -13.92 10.24 14.52
CA ASN A 344 -13.25 10.82 15.68
C ASN A 344 -14.18 10.81 16.89
N VAL A 345 -13.64 10.59 18.08
CA VAL A 345 -14.39 10.71 19.33
C VAL A 345 -14.41 12.19 19.71
N PHE A 346 -15.55 12.86 19.57
CA PHE A 346 -15.65 14.31 19.78
C PHE A 346 -15.86 14.68 21.25
N SER A 347 -16.71 13.94 21.96
CA SER A 347 -16.94 14.13 23.39
C SER A 347 -16.19 13.11 24.24
N GLY A 348 -15.68 13.54 25.40
CA GLY A 348 -14.73 12.77 26.21
C GLY A 348 -15.14 11.32 26.50
N GLY A 349 -14.33 10.38 26.04
CA GLY A 349 -14.52 8.92 26.12
C GLY A 349 -13.51 8.20 25.23
N THR A 350 -13.66 6.89 25.02
CA THR A 350 -12.86 6.11 24.06
C THR A 350 -13.74 5.15 23.27
N PHE A 351 -13.24 4.61 22.15
CA PHE A 351 -13.96 3.59 21.39
C PHE A 351 -14.32 2.33 22.20
N ALA A 352 -13.63 2.08 23.33
CA ALA A 352 -13.98 1.00 24.26
C ALA A 352 -15.34 1.19 24.96
N ASP A 353 -15.87 2.42 25.00
CA ASP A 353 -17.21 2.70 25.50
C ASP A 353 -18.31 2.42 24.45
N CYS A 354 -17.95 2.23 23.17
CA CYS A 354 -18.87 1.84 22.09
C CYS A 354 -19.18 0.35 22.11
N ARG A 355 -20.38 0.00 21.62
CA ARG A 355 -20.81 -1.37 21.31
C ARG A 355 -21.44 -1.40 19.94
N ASP A 356 -21.26 -2.55 19.27
CA ASP A 356 -21.83 -2.81 17.95
C ASP A 356 -21.52 -1.70 16.92
N SER A 357 -20.38 -1.02 17.09
CA SER A 357 -19.95 0.06 16.23
C SER A 357 -19.49 -0.48 14.88
N TYR A 358 -20.04 0.09 13.82
CA TYR A 358 -19.72 -0.31 12.46
C TYR A 358 -19.72 0.90 11.54
N ILE A 359 -18.97 0.78 10.46
CA ILE A 359 -19.15 1.63 9.30
C ILE A 359 -19.49 0.74 8.11
N ARG A 360 -20.35 1.23 7.24
CA ARG A 360 -20.74 0.52 6.03
C ARG A 360 -20.70 1.42 4.81
N LEU A 361 -20.29 0.83 3.70
CA LEU A 361 -20.43 1.44 2.39
C LEU A 361 -21.67 0.87 1.70
N ARG A 362 -22.50 1.77 1.20
CA ARG A 362 -23.71 1.46 0.44
C ARG A 362 -23.66 2.11 -0.94
N LEU A 363 -24.22 1.43 -1.93
CA LEU A 363 -24.41 1.93 -3.28
C LEU A 363 -25.88 1.76 -3.62
N GLY A 364 -26.57 2.89 -3.80
CA GLY A 364 -28.03 2.87 -3.96
C GLY A 364 -28.74 2.35 -2.69
N LYS A 365 -29.31 1.14 -2.77
CA LYS A 365 -30.07 0.50 -1.66
C LYS A 365 -29.34 -0.67 -1.01
N ASN A 366 -28.18 -1.06 -1.54
CA ASN A 366 -27.48 -2.27 -1.13
C ASN A 366 -26.27 -1.91 -0.28
N ASP A 367 -26.02 -2.72 0.74
CA ASP A 367 -24.82 -2.67 1.57
C ASP A 367 -23.74 -3.52 0.88
N LEU A 368 -22.62 -2.90 0.51
CA LEU A 368 -21.56 -3.56 -0.24
C LEU A 368 -20.44 -3.99 0.68
N ALA A 369 -20.12 -3.16 1.66
CA ALA A 369 -19.07 -3.43 2.61
C ALA A 369 -19.50 -3.04 4.02
N ARG A 370 -19.15 -3.88 5.00
CA ARG A 370 -19.28 -3.55 6.42
C ARG A 370 -17.94 -3.78 7.10
N PHE A 371 -17.51 -2.81 7.89
CA PHE A 371 -16.32 -2.89 8.72
C PHE A 371 -16.72 -2.62 10.17
N LYS A 372 -16.37 -3.54 11.07
CA LYS A 372 -16.67 -3.42 12.50
C LYS A 372 -15.52 -2.74 13.21
N ILE A 373 -15.83 -1.83 14.12
CA ILE A 373 -14.83 -1.17 14.96
C ILE A 373 -14.57 -2.09 16.16
N ASP A 374 -13.32 -2.51 16.32
CA ASP A 374 -12.93 -3.35 17.45
C ASP A 374 -12.76 -2.50 18.72
N ALA A 375 -13.22 -3.04 19.85
CA ALA A 375 -13.30 -2.35 21.14
C ALA A 375 -11.93 -2.07 21.76
N ASP A 376 -10.88 -2.72 21.26
CA ASP A 376 -9.49 -2.56 21.72
C ASP A 376 -8.79 -1.32 21.11
N THR A 377 -9.53 -0.47 20.38
CA THR A 377 -8.99 0.78 19.83
C THR A 377 -8.75 1.81 20.95
N THR A 378 -7.48 2.09 21.24
CA THR A 378 -7.08 3.05 22.29
C THR A 378 -6.91 4.49 21.81
N SER A 379 -7.01 4.73 20.51
CA SER A 379 -6.80 6.03 19.89
C SER A 379 -8.08 6.88 19.87
N GLU A 380 -7.93 8.20 19.70
CA GLU A 380 -9.01 9.19 19.70
C GLU A 380 -9.70 9.31 18.33
N GLY A 381 -9.06 8.78 17.28
CA GLY A 381 -9.54 8.79 15.91
C GLY A 381 -9.16 7.53 15.15
N PHE A 382 -9.89 7.28 14.06
CA PHE A 382 -9.73 6.09 13.25
C PHE A 382 -10.06 6.35 11.78
N ILE A 383 -9.09 6.07 10.91
CA ILE A 383 -9.25 6.07 9.45
C ILE A 383 -9.73 4.69 9.05
N PHE A 384 -11.00 4.61 8.64
CA PHE A 384 -11.63 3.32 8.38
C PHE A 384 -11.42 2.87 6.95
N ALA A 385 -11.62 3.76 5.99
CA ALA A 385 -11.59 3.43 4.59
C ALA A 385 -11.31 4.64 3.72
N ARG A 386 -10.96 4.36 2.47
CA ARG A 386 -10.84 5.37 1.43
C ARG A 386 -11.55 4.91 0.16
N LEU A 387 -12.13 5.88 -0.55
CA LEU A 387 -12.44 5.74 -1.96
C LEU A 387 -11.29 6.32 -2.75
N PHE A 388 -10.70 5.55 -3.67
CA PHE A 388 -9.62 6.01 -4.52
C PHE A 388 -9.97 5.84 -5.99
N ARG A 389 -9.45 6.73 -6.83
CA ARG A 389 -9.69 6.71 -8.27
C ARG A 389 -8.49 6.12 -8.99
N GLU A 390 -8.73 5.05 -9.73
CA GLU A 390 -7.73 4.41 -10.59
C GLU A 390 -8.20 4.51 -12.05
N GLY A 391 -7.57 5.38 -12.84
CA GLY A 391 -8.05 5.68 -14.20
C GLY A 391 -9.50 6.19 -14.21
N ASN A 392 -10.42 5.38 -14.73
CA ASN A 392 -11.86 5.68 -14.83
C ASN A 392 -12.75 4.91 -13.83
N ARG A 393 -12.16 4.10 -12.94
CA ARG A 393 -12.88 3.31 -11.93
C ARG A 393 -12.63 3.85 -10.53
N TRP A 394 -13.58 3.61 -9.63
CA TRP A 394 -13.45 3.89 -8.21
C TRP A 394 -13.23 2.58 -7.44
N GLY A 395 -12.18 2.56 -6.62
CA GLY A 395 -11.90 1.52 -5.64
C GLY A 395 -12.30 1.97 -4.25
N PHE A 396 -12.60 1.01 -3.39
CA PHE A 396 -12.86 1.17 -1.97
C PHE A 396 -11.92 0.27 -1.18
N GLU A 397 -11.17 0.86 -0.26
CA GLU A 397 -10.19 0.15 0.58
C GLU A 397 -10.51 0.33 2.05
N ALA A 398 -10.55 -0.76 2.81
CA ALA A 398 -10.61 -0.72 4.27
C ALA A 398 -9.19 -0.54 4.83
N MET A 399 -8.89 0.64 5.37
CA MET A 399 -7.54 0.97 5.87
C MET A 399 -7.32 0.53 7.32
N GLY A 400 -8.32 0.73 8.19
CA GLY A 400 -8.24 0.31 9.59
C GLY A 400 -7.07 0.93 10.39
N THR A 401 -6.75 2.21 10.19
CA THR A 401 -5.58 2.89 10.77
C THR A 401 -5.98 3.82 11.91
N GLN A 402 -5.31 3.72 13.06
CA GLN A 402 -5.56 4.59 14.21
C GLN A 402 -4.93 5.98 14.00
N CYS A 403 -5.57 7.04 14.49
CA CYS A 403 -5.02 8.40 14.44
C CYS A 403 -5.36 9.19 15.72
N ASP A 404 -4.36 9.82 16.33
CA ASP A 404 -4.52 10.51 17.64
C ASP A 404 -5.00 11.97 17.49
N GLY A 405 -5.93 12.21 16.55
CA GLY A 405 -6.55 13.51 16.34
C GLY A 405 -7.99 13.53 16.81
N LEU A 406 -8.40 14.65 17.42
CA LEU A 406 -9.75 14.82 17.96
C LEU A 406 -10.78 15.21 16.90
N THR A 407 -10.34 15.68 15.73
CA THR A 407 -11.20 16.05 14.61
C THR A 407 -10.52 15.75 13.29
N ALA A 408 -11.29 15.65 12.20
CA ALA A 408 -10.73 15.50 10.85
C ALA A 408 -9.84 16.67 10.38
N ARG A 409 -9.91 17.84 11.04
CA ARG A 409 -9.05 18.99 10.76
C ARG A 409 -7.74 18.96 11.55
N ASP A 410 -7.57 18.00 12.46
CA ASP A 410 -6.35 17.88 13.23
C ASP A 410 -5.18 17.50 12.29
N PRO A 411 -4.02 18.19 12.36
CA PRO A 411 -2.82 17.84 11.61
C PRO A 411 -2.51 16.34 11.62
N LYS A 412 -2.71 15.68 12.76
CA LYS A 412 -2.41 14.25 12.92
C LYS A 412 -3.36 13.37 12.12
N THR A 413 -4.65 13.72 12.08
CA THR A 413 -5.64 12.98 11.29
C THR A 413 -5.43 13.22 9.80
N ILE A 414 -5.11 14.45 9.40
CA ILE A 414 -4.78 14.78 8.01
C ILE A 414 -3.52 14.05 7.55
N ALA A 415 -2.46 14.05 8.37
CA ALA A 415 -1.22 13.33 8.07
C ALA A 415 -1.45 11.81 7.99
N ALA A 416 -2.25 11.24 8.89
CA ALA A 416 -2.61 9.82 8.84
C ALA A 416 -3.46 9.47 7.61
N ALA A 417 -4.24 10.42 7.09
CA ALA A 417 -4.97 10.29 5.83
C ALA A 417 -4.05 10.48 4.60
N GLY A 418 -2.78 10.85 4.78
CA GLY A 418 -1.82 11.12 3.71
C GLY A 418 -1.93 12.53 3.11
N GLY A 419 -2.65 13.44 3.77
CA GLY A 419 -2.82 14.83 3.35
C GLY A 419 -1.82 15.80 4.00
N THR A 420 -1.71 17.02 3.46
CA THR A 420 -1.01 18.16 4.05
C THR A 420 -1.99 19.20 4.57
N GLU A 421 -1.57 19.91 5.62
CA GLU A 421 -2.27 21.07 6.16
C GLU A 421 -2.16 22.28 5.21
N ASP A 422 -2.88 22.27 4.09
CA ASP A 422 -3.23 23.54 3.44
C ASP A 422 -4.61 23.47 2.75
N PRO A 423 -5.70 23.51 3.52
CA PRO A 423 -7.05 23.63 2.98
C PRO A 423 -7.38 25.05 2.43
N GLY A 424 -6.37 25.89 2.15
CA GLY A 424 -6.54 27.35 2.09
C GLY A 424 -5.80 28.18 1.03
N GLN A 425 -4.84 27.69 0.23
CA GLN A 425 -4.24 28.49 -0.86
C GLN A 425 -4.17 27.77 -2.21
N TYR A 426 -5.30 27.70 -2.92
CA TYR A 426 -5.25 27.66 -4.38
C TYR A 426 -4.88 29.05 -4.91
N ASN A 427 -3.64 29.23 -5.37
CA ASN A 427 -3.22 30.42 -6.11
C ASN A 427 -3.60 30.19 -7.59
N PRO A 428 -4.61 30.87 -8.15
CA PRO A 428 -4.94 30.69 -9.56
C PRO A 428 -3.73 31.07 -10.43
N PRO A 429 -3.49 30.38 -11.56
CA PRO A 429 -2.46 30.82 -12.49
C PRO A 429 -2.76 32.27 -12.88
N SER A 430 -1.77 33.15 -12.69
CA SER A 430 -1.86 34.56 -13.01
C SER A 430 -2.51 34.74 -14.38
N PRO A 431 -3.46 35.68 -14.56
CA PRO A 431 -4.03 35.93 -15.86
C PRO A 431 -2.89 36.23 -16.82
N GLN A 432 -2.72 35.39 -17.85
CA GLN A 432 -1.84 35.71 -18.94
C GLN A 432 -2.39 36.98 -19.58
N VAL A 433 -1.75 38.11 -19.28
CA VAL A 433 -1.97 39.37 -19.97
C VAL A 433 -1.59 39.12 -21.43
N GLN A 434 -2.60 38.91 -22.28
CA GLN A 434 -2.43 39.00 -23.71
C GLN A 434 -1.96 40.43 -24.02
N PRO A 435 -0.92 40.63 -24.82
CA PRO A 435 -0.50 41.97 -25.21
C PRO A 435 -1.63 42.61 -26.02
N GLY A 436 -2.27 43.62 -25.44
CA GLY A 436 -3.38 44.34 -26.05
C GLY A 436 -2.95 45.08 -27.31
N ASP A 437 -3.72 44.88 -28.37
CA ASP A 437 -3.68 45.67 -29.60
C ASP A 437 -3.83 47.16 -29.30
N GLY A 438 -2.92 47.95 -29.86
CA GLY A 438 -2.90 49.40 -29.74
C GLY A 438 -4.11 50.04 -30.44
N GLY A 439 -4.96 50.70 -29.64
CA GLY A 439 -6.03 51.57 -30.12
C GLY A 439 -5.80 53.00 -29.65
N CYS A 440 -5.28 53.82 -30.55
CA CYS A 440 -5.05 55.26 -30.39
C CYS A 440 -6.37 56.00 -30.09
N CYS A 441 -6.40 56.87 -29.09
CA CYS A 441 -7.44 57.90 -28.95
C CYS A 441 -6.78 59.25 -28.67
N VAL A 442 -6.96 60.14 -29.64
CA VAL A 442 -6.48 61.52 -29.70
C VAL A 442 -7.29 62.37 -28.74
N VAL A 443 -6.60 63.21 -27.96
CA VAL A 443 -7.21 64.22 -27.08
C VAL A 443 -7.51 65.47 -27.90
N SER A 444 -8.73 65.99 -27.80
CA SER A 444 -9.12 67.35 -28.19
C SER A 444 -9.62 68.11 -26.99
#